data_AF-A0A1G9IPG7-F1
#
_entry.id   AF-A0A1G9IPG7-F1
#
_cell.length_a   1.000
_cell.length_b   1.000
_cell.length_c   1.000
_cell.angle_alpha   90.00
_cell.angle_beta   90.00
_cell.angle_gamma   90.00
#
_symmetry.space_group_name_H-M   'P 1'
#
loop_
_entity.id
_entity.type
_entity.pdbx_description
1 polymer ?
#
loop_
_entity_poly.entity_id
_entity_poly.type
_entity_poly.pdbx_seq_one_letter_code
_entity_poly.pdbx_strand_id
1 'polypeptide(L)'
;MSSDNKSAIKIGFAYVGVVLGAGFSTGQEILQFFTNFGAMSYAAVILSAVVIMFIGRQAAKLGNRLDADSHLEPTKLLFGEKLGAAVDYV
;
A
#
# COMPACT_ATOMS: atom_id res chain seq x y z
N MET A 1 0.61 -25.04 9.95
CA MET A 1 0.27 -23.83 9.17
C MET A 1 -0.26 -24.27 7.81
N SER A 2 -1.49 -23.89 7.44
CA SER A 2 -2.12 -24.29 6.16
C SER A 2 -1.33 -23.77 4.94
N SER A 3 -1.48 -24.40 3.77
CA SER A 3 -0.96 -23.90 2.49
C SER A 3 -1.37 -22.45 2.26
N ASP A 4 -2.60 -22.11 2.60
CA ASP A 4 -3.19 -20.80 2.33
C ASP A 4 -2.56 -19.73 3.21
N ASN A 5 -2.26 -20.06 4.47
CA ASN A 5 -1.55 -19.16 5.38
C ASN A 5 -0.12 -18.88 4.88
N LYS A 6 0.54 -19.88 4.29
CA LYS A 6 1.88 -19.68 3.69
C LYS A 6 1.81 -18.74 2.49
N SER A 7 0.80 -18.90 1.64
CA SER A 7 0.56 -18.02 0.48
C SER A 7 0.22 -16.60 0.91
N ALA A 8 -0.66 -16.43 1.89
CA ALA A 8 -1.02 -15.12 2.45
C ALA A 8 0.21 -14.38 3.01
N ILE A 9 1.07 -15.08 3.75
CA ILE A 9 2.33 -14.51 4.26
C ILE A 9 3.25 -14.06 3.11
N LYS A 10 3.40 -14.88 2.05
CA LYS A 10 4.21 -14.50 0.88
C LYS A 10 3.68 -13.24 0.21
N ILE A 11 2.36 -13.17 -0.01
CA ILE A 11 1.72 -11.99 -0.60
C ILE A 11 1.90 -10.77 0.30
N GLY A 12 1.75 -10.93 1.62
CA GLY A 12 1.98 -9.86 2.59
C GLY A 12 3.41 -9.31 2.54
N PHE A 13 4.42 -10.19 2.48
CA PHE A 13 5.82 -9.74 2.35
C PHE A 13 6.09 -9.05 1.00
N ALA A 14 5.53 -9.58 -0.10
CA ALA A 14 5.64 -8.92 -1.40
C ALA A 14 5.03 -7.52 -1.37
N TYR A 15 3.85 -7.37 -0.76
CA TYR A 15 3.19 -6.07 -0.58
C TYR A 15 4.07 -5.09 0.21
N VAL A 16 4.63 -5.51 1.34
CA VAL A 16 5.54 -4.67 2.13
C VAL A 16 6.77 -4.26 1.30
N GLY A 17 7.37 -5.18 0.55
CA GLY A 17 8.52 -4.88 -0.31
C GLY A 17 8.20 -3.85 -1.40
N VAL A 18 7.04 -3.96 -2.04
CA VAL A 18 6.60 -3.02 -3.09
C VAL A 18 6.27 -1.65 -2.51
N VAL A 19 5.55 -1.60 -1.38
CA VAL A 19 5.10 -0.33 -0.78
C VAL A 19 6.26 0.45 -0.19
N LEU A 20 7.22 -0.22 0.47
CA LEU A 20 8.35 0.46 1.11
C LEU A 20 9.42 0.87 0.08
N GLY A 21 9.61 0.08 -0.97
CA GLY A 21 10.50 0.42 -2.09
C GLY A 21 11.97 0.67 -1.70
N ALA A 22 12.70 1.32 -2.61
CA ALA A 22 14.14 1.57 -2.45
C ALA A 22 14.45 2.65 -1.40
N GLY A 23 13.55 3.61 -1.18
CA GLY A 23 13.73 4.71 -0.23
C GLY A 23 13.83 4.23 1.22
N PHE A 24 12.98 3.28 1.62
CA PHE A 24 13.11 2.59 2.90
C PHE A 24 14.37 1.73 3.00
N SER A 25 14.79 1.09 1.91
CA SER A 25 16.00 0.25 1.90
C SER A 25 17.29 1.05 2.08
N THR A 26 17.35 2.29 1.60
CA THR A 26 18.50 3.19 1.84
C THR A 26 18.42 3.90 3.20
N GLY A 27 17.26 3.85 3.86
CA GLY A 27 16.99 4.51 5.14
C GLY A 27 16.80 6.02 5.06
N GLN A 28 16.93 6.65 3.88
CA GLN A 28 16.82 8.10 3.72
C GLN A 28 15.43 8.61 4.11
N GLU A 29 14.37 7.95 3.65
CA GLU A 29 13.00 8.32 3.98
C GLU A 29 12.70 8.12 5.47
N ILE A 30 13.23 7.05 6.07
CA ILE A 30 13.04 6.78 7.50
C ILE A 30 13.69 7.88 8.35
N LEU A 31 14.91 8.30 7.99
CA LEU A 31 15.60 9.39 8.68
C LEU A 31 14.85 10.72 8.51
N GLN A 32 14.46 11.05 7.28
CA GLN A 32 13.85 12.32 6.94
C GLN A 32 12.45 12.50 7.53
N PHE A 33 11.61 11.45 7.51
CA PHE A 33 10.21 11.54 7.91
C PHE A 33 9.94 11.08 9.34
N PHE A 34 10.81 10.25 9.90
CA PHE A 34 10.61 9.69 11.24
C PHE A 34 11.78 10.04 12.16
N THR A 35 12.95 9.45 12.01
CA THR A 35 14.00 9.45 13.05
C THR A 35 14.42 10.85 13.51
N ASN A 36 14.46 11.85 12.62
CA ASN A 36 14.83 13.23 12.97
C ASN A 36 13.82 13.95 13.89
N PHE A 37 12.63 13.40 14.11
CA PHE A 37 11.59 13.96 14.98
C PHE A 37 11.61 13.39 16.42
N GLY A 38 12.59 12.55 16.76
CA GLY A 38 12.80 12.05 18.12
C GLY A 38 11.66 11.14 18.64
N ALA A 39 11.15 11.39 19.84
CA ALA A 39 10.14 10.53 20.45
C ALA A 39 8.78 10.55 19.75
N MET A 40 8.43 11.65 19.04
CA MET A 40 7.18 11.76 18.28
C MET A 40 7.11 10.78 17.11
N SER A 41 8.27 10.30 16.65
CA SER A 41 8.40 9.38 15.53
C SER A 41 7.71 8.04 15.80
N TYR A 42 7.67 7.57 17.04
CA TYR A 42 6.95 6.33 17.38
C TYR A 42 5.45 6.43 17.08
N ALA A 43 4.83 7.56 17.44
CA ALA A 43 3.42 7.80 17.14
C ALA A 43 3.19 7.93 15.63
N ALA A 44 4.08 8.63 14.92
CA ALA A 44 4.01 8.76 13.46
C ALA A 44 4.15 7.41 12.76
N VAL A 45 5.09 6.55 13.17
CA VAL A 45 5.27 5.21 12.60
C VAL A 45 4.02 4.35 12.78
N ILE A 46 3.43 4.36 13.98
CA ILE A 46 2.18 3.61 14.23
C ILE A 46 1.05 4.14 13.35
N LEU A 47 0.90 5.46 13.26
CA LEU A 47 -0.12 6.08 12.41
C LEU A 47 0.08 5.71 10.94
N SER A 48 1.30 5.81 10.42
CA SER A 48 1.63 5.42 9.05
C SER A 48 1.32 3.94 8.79
N ALA A 49 1.67 3.05 9.72
CA ALA A 49 1.36 1.63 9.60
C ALA A 49 -0.16 1.37 9.52
N VAL A 50 -0.95 2.06 10.35
CA VAL A 50 -2.42 1.96 10.33
C VAL A 50 -2.99 2.47 9.00
N VAL A 51 -2.51 3.62 8.51
CA VAL A 51 -2.97 4.19 7.24
C VAL A 51 -2.62 3.29 6.06
N ILE A 52 -1.37 2.80 5.98
CA ILE A 52 -0.94 1.88 4.91
C ILE A 52 -1.76 0.60 4.95
N MET A 53 -1.93 0.00 6.13
CA MET A 53 -2.74 -1.21 6.30
C MET A 53 -4.19 -0.98 5.87
N PHE A 54 -4.79 0.14 6.25
CA PHE A 54 -6.17 0.48 5.89
C PHE A 54 -6.31 0.63 4.37
N ILE A 55 -5.47 1.46 3.73
CA ILE A 55 -5.51 1.69 2.28
C ILE A 55 -5.26 0.39 1.52
N GLY A 56 -4.23 -0.37 1.89
CA GLY A 56 -3.90 -1.65 1.27
C GLY A 56 -5.06 -2.65 1.35
N ARG A 57 -5.70 -2.76 2.52
CA ARG A 57 -6.89 -3.60 2.69
C ARG A 57 -8.05 -3.14 1.80
N GLN A 58 -8.31 -1.84 1.71
CA GLN A 58 -9.40 -1.33 0.88
C GLN A 58 -9.15 -1.57 -0.61
N ALA A 59 -7.90 -1.38 -1.07
CA ALA A 59 -7.50 -1.68 -2.44
C ALA A 59 -7.65 -3.18 -2.76
N ALA A 60 -7.12 -4.07 -1.90
CA ALA A 60 -7.24 -5.51 -2.07
C ALA A 60 -8.71 -5.97 -2.07
N LYS A 61 -9.53 -5.42 -1.17
CA LYS A 61 -10.96 -5.72 -1.10
C LYS A 61 -11.70 -5.28 -2.37
N LEU A 62 -11.36 -4.10 -2.90
CA LEU A 62 -11.99 -3.59 -4.11
C LEU A 62 -11.61 -4.42 -5.33
N GLY A 63 -10.31 -4.73 -5.51
CA GLY A 63 -9.85 -5.60 -6.58
C GLY A 63 -10.52 -6.97 -6.53
N ASN A 64 -10.57 -7.61 -5.35
CA ASN A 64 -11.23 -8.89 -5.17
C ASN A 64 -12.75 -8.83 -5.41
N ARG A 65 -13.41 -7.72 -5.08
CA ARG A 65 -14.87 -7.58 -5.31
C ARG A 65 -15.21 -7.43 -6.80
N LEU A 66 -14.32 -6.81 -7.57
CA LEU A 66 -14.50 -6.58 -8.99
C LEU A 66 -13.97 -7.74 -9.85
N ASP A 67 -13.29 -8.71 -9.23
CA ASP A 67 -12.51 -9.74 -9.94
C ASP A 67 -11.53 -9.11 -10.93
N ALA A 68 -10.91 -7.99 -10.50
CA ALA A 68 -10.15 -7.13 -11.39
C ALA A 68 -8.76 -7.70 -11.67
N ASP A 69 -8.46 -7.88 -12.96
CA ASP A 69 -7.13 -8.29 -13.44
C ASP A 69 -6.10 -7.14 -13.41
N SER A 70 -6.55 -5.89 -13.26
CA SER A 70 -5.67 -4.72 -13.27
C SER A 70 -6.20 -3.57 -12.41
N HIS A 71 -5.34 -2.57 -12.18
CA HIS A 71 -5.68 -1.34 -11.46
C HIS A 71 -6.69 -0.46 -12.21
N LEU A 72 -6.89 -0.69 -13.52
CA LEU A 72 -7.73 0.14 -14.39
C LEU A 72 -9.21 0.11 -13.97
N GLU A 73 -9.74 -1.08 -13.68
CA GLU A 73 -11.14 -1.27 -13.30
C GLU A 73 -11.49 -0.61 -11.96
N PRO A 74 -10.74 -0.85 -10.86
CA PRO A 74 -10.92 -0.11 -9.61
C PRO A 74 -10.79 1.40 -9.78
N THR A 75 -9.81 1.86 -10.59
CA THR A 75 -9.54 3.29 -10.80
C THR A 75 -10.69 3.97 -11.54
N LYS A 76 -11.16 3.37 -12.64
CA LYS A 76 -12.33 3.87 -13.37
C LYS A 76 -13.60 3.86 -12.52
N LEU A 77 -13.78 2.88 -11.64
CA LEU A 77 -14.93 2.85 -10.74
C LEU A 77 -14.87 3.98 -9.70
N LEU A 78 -13.70 4.24 -9.12
CA LEU A 78 -13.54 5.25 -8.07
C LEU A 78 -13.61 6.68 -8.60
N PHE A 79 -13.03 6.94 -9.78
CA PHE A 79 -12.88 8.28 -10.33
C PHE A 79 -13.81 8.57 -11.53
N GLY A 80 -14.45 7.55 -12.09
CA GLY A 80 -15.24 7.65 -13.33
C GLY A 80 -14.37 7.56 -14.59
N GLU A 81 -14.98 7.47 -15.77
CA GLU A 81 -14.24 7.22 -17.03
C GLU A 81 -13.21 8.30 -17.37
N LYS A 82 -13.56 9.58 -17.20
CA LYS A 82 -12.69 10.70 -17.60
C LYS A 82 -11.55 10.95 -16.62
N LEU A 83 -11.85 11.06 -15.33
CA LEU A 83 -10.83 11.28 -14.31
C LEU A 83 -10.03 10.00 -14.06
N GLY A 84 -10.65 8.82 -14.15
CA GLY A 84 -9.95 7.54 -14.07
C GLY A 84 -8.93 7.37 -15.19
N ALA A 85 -9.26 7.76 -16.44
CA ALA A 85 -8.29 7.74 -17.53
C ALA A 85 -7.16 8.76 -17.32
N ALA A 86 -7.43 9.91 -16.72
CA ALA A 86 -6.39 10.89 -16.39
C ALA A 86 -5.47 10.38 -15.28
N VAL A 87 -6.02 9.72 -14.25
CA VAL A 87 -5.26 9.11 -13.15
C VAL A 87 -4.43 7.92 -13.65
N ASP A 88 -4.97 7.11 -14.56
CA ASP A 88 -4.27 5.97 -15.16
C ASP A 88 -3.11 6.41 -16.08
N TYR A 89 -3.22 7.59 -16.69
CA TYR A 89 -2.17 8.13 -17.57
C TYR A 89 -0.93 8.65 -16.81
N VAL A 90 -1.10 9.04 -15.54
CA VAL A 90 -0.05 9.64 -14.69
C VAL A 90 0.65 8.56 -13.88
#